data_AF-A0A518IQ01-F1
#
_entry.id   AF-A0A518IQ01-F1
#
_cell.length_a   1.000
_cell.length_b   1.000
_cell.length_c   1.000
_cell.angle_alpha   90.00
_cell.angle_beta   90.00
_cell.angle_gamma   90.00
#
_symmetry.space_group_name_H-M   'P 1'
#
loop_
_entity.id
_entity.type
_entity.pdbx_description
1 polymer ?
#
loop_
_entity_poly.entity_id
_entity_poly.type
_entity_poly.pdbx_seq_one_letter_code
_entity_poly.pdbx_strand_id
1 'polypeptide(L)'
;MSHSISCLCLIVASTAFAVAQDSPAKTPATNEQPAAETKPADSPAAAAEKPAEPEAEKPKEQPAAEKPKQEAKPNKPAEDKKAAEEKKPAEEKKPEEKAAAKPADASPKSITPIGYTDTQLLPGQPWRIHDLLRPRPRAVTPGADSLAAPPSDAIVLFDGTDLSNWGHQDSKVPGQYTPARWTVKDGYMESKRGTGYLCSLDNVGSCQLHIEWASPKKVVGDGQGRGNSGIKLWGAFEVQVLDSYNNRTYADGQAGAVYGQYPPAVNATLPPGEWQAYDVIYEMPEFDDEGKLTKPAYLTVFHNGVLLHHHRELTGPTGRANSKYSSHPPGGSIMLQDHGNPVRYRNIWVRPL
;
A
#
# COMPACT_ATOMS: atom_id res chain seq x y z
N MET A 1 64.42 12.17 -26.05
CA MET A 1 65.21 10.95 -25.82
C MET A 1 64.28 9.78 -26.03
N SER A 2 64.60 8.95 -27.01
CA SER A 2 63.78 7.87 -27.56
C SER A 2 64.07 6.58 -26.81
N HIS A 3 63.04 5.78 -26.50
CA HIS A 3 63.17 4.34 -26.30
C HIS A 3 62.13 3.66 -27.19
N SER A 4 62.66 2.85 -28.10
CA SER A 4 61.97 2.03 -29.08
C SER A 4 61.80 0.63 -28.50
N ILE A 5 60.59 0.05 -28.50
CA ILE A 5 60.41 -1.40 -28.62
C ILE A 5 59.22 -1.68 -29.53
N SER A 6 59.56 -2.36 -30.62
CA SER A 6 58.73 -2.95 -31.66
C SER A 6 57.89 -4.11 -31.12
N CYS A 7 56.63 -4.25 -31.55
CA CYS A 7 55.99 -5.55 -31.57
C CYS A 7 55.10 -5.74 -32.82
N LEU A 8 55.18 -6.96 -33.31
CA LEU A 8 54.94 -7.50 -34.64
C LEU A 8 53.47 -7.43 -35.13
N CYS A 9 53.34 -7.40 -36.45
CA CYS A 9 52.11 -7.47 -37.24
C CYS A 9 51.33 -8.79 -37.09
N LEU A 10 50.00 -8.71 -37.21
CA LEU A 10 49.20 -9.78 -37.83
C LEU A 10 48.01 -9.16 -38.58
N ILE A 11 48.03 -9.31 -39.90
CA ILE A 11 47.00 -8.96 -40.88
C ILE A 11 46.28 -10.26 -41.23
N VAL A 12 44.94 -10.34 -41.13
CA VAL A 12 44.12 -11.16 -42.04
C VAL A 12 42.75 -10.52 -42.28
N ALA A 13 42.59 -10.05 -43.52
CA ALA A 13 41.43 -10.00 -44.42
C ALA A 13 39.99 -9.92 -43.89
N SER A 14 39.36 -8.80 -44.24
CA SER A 14 37.92 -8.65 -44.44
C SER A 14 37.44 -9.37 -45.71
N THR A 15 36.30 -10.05 -45.64
CA THR A 15 35.48 -10.38 -46.82
C THR A 15 34.04 -9.96 -46.58
N ALA A 16 33.50 -9.30 -47.61
CA ALA A 16 32.16 -8.75 -47.68
C ALA A 16 31.11 -9.86 -47.90
N PHE A 17 29.88 -9.64 -47.40
CA PHE A 17 28.70 -10.26 -47.98
C PHE A 17 27.64 -9.18 -48.27
N ALA A 18 27.12 -9.25 -49.49
CA ALA A 18 26.24 -8.29 -50.12
C ALA A 18 24.76 -8.50 -49.78
N VAL A 19 24.00 -7.44 -50.02
CA VAL A 19 22.55 -7.26 -49.90
C VAL A 19 21.82 -7.71 -51.18
N ALA A 20 20.63 -8.32 -51.07
CA ALA A 20 19.43 -8.16 -51.95
C ALA A 20 18.31 -9.15 -51.51
N GLN A 21 17.16 -8.70 -51.02
CA GLN A 21 15.89 -8.32 -51.71
C GLN A 21 14.86 -9.45 -51.94
N ASP A 22 13.81 -9.43 -51.11
CA ASP A 22 12.34 -9.43 -51.35
C ASP A 22 11.58 -10.40 -52.30
N SER A 23 10.48 -10.95 -51.71
CA SER A 23 9.13 -11.30 -52.25
C SER A 23 8.89 -12.55 -53.15
N PRO A 24 7.63 -13.07 -53.31
CA PRO A 24 6.37 -12.93 -52.54
C PRO A 24 5.55 -14.25 -52.30
N ALA A 25 4.38 -14.09 -51.67
CA ALA A 25 3.36 -15.06 -51.20
C ALA A 25 2.75 -16.06 -52.21
N LYS A 26 2.24 -17.20 -51.68
CA LYS A 26 1.09 -17.94 -52.26
C LYS A 26 0.43 -18.96 -51.28
N THR A 27 -0.85 -18.74 -50.99
CA THR A 27 -1.91 -19.73 -50.64
C THR A 27 -3.08 -19.38 -51.61
N PRO A 28 -4.14 -20.18 -51.89
CA PRO A 28 -4.66 -21.35 -51.18
C PRO A 28 -5.19 -22.52 -52.06
N ALA A 29 -5.61 -23.63 -51.45
CA ALA A 29 -6.72 -24.46 -51.96
C ALA A 29 -7.33 -25.34 -50.85
N THR A 30 -8.65 -25.23 -50.76
CA THR A 30 -9.68 -25.93 -50.01
C THR A 30 -9.83 -27.42 -50.35
N ASN A 31 -10.24 -28.26 -49.39
CA ASN A 31 -11.33 -29.22 -49.61
C ASN A 31 -12.02 -29.71 -48.31
N GLU A 32 -13.26 -30.16 -48.49
CA GLU A 32 -14.40 -30.25 -47.56
C GLU A 32 -14.43 -31.39 -46.51
N GLN A 33 -15.32 -31.19 -45.51
CA GLN A 33 -15.90 -32.02 -44.42
C GLN A 33 -16.70 -33.28 -44.89
N PRO A 34 -17.43 -34.06 -44.04
CA PRO A 34 -17.39 -34.37 -42.58
C PRO A 34 -17.64 -35.88 -42.23
N ALA A 35 -17.86 -36.16 -40.93
CA ALA A 35 -18.48 -37.35 -40.27
C ALA A 35 -17.47 -38.32 -39.59
N ALA A 36 -17.71 -38.96 -38.44
CA ALA A 36 -18.90 -39.15 -37.61
C ALA A 36 -18.50 -39.45 -36.14
N GLU A 37 -19.50 -39.40 -35.27
CA GLU A 37 -19.54 -39.76 -33.85
C GLU A 37 -18.99 -41.16 -33.52
N THR A 38 -18.48 -41.32 -32.28
CA THR A 38 -18.91 -42.43 -31.40
C THR A 38 -18.56 -42.15 -29.93
N LYS A 39 -19.61 -42.13 -29.08
CA LYS A 39 -19.57 -42.44 -27.63
C LYS A 39 -19.31 -43.94 -27.42
N PRO A 40 -18.87 -44.34 -26.22
CA PRO A 40 -19.68 -45.24 -25.39
C PRO A 40 -19.73 -44.74 -23.93
N ALA A 41 -20.90 -44.57 -23.30
CA ALA A 41 -21.83 -45.56 -22.73
C ALA A 41 -21.52 -45.90 -21.25
N ASP A 42 -22.57 -45.74 -20.44
CA ASP A 42 -22.66 -45.77 -18.98
C ASP A 42 -22.65 -47.18 -18.33
N SER A 43 -22.37 -47.15 -17.01
CA SER A 43 -22.99 -47.92 -15.90
C SER A 43 -22.45 -49.32 -15.50
N PRO A 44 -22.70 -49.81 -14.26
CA PRO A 44 -23.47 -49.22 -13.14
C PRO A 44 -22.85 -49.29 -11.71
N ALA A 45 -23.40 -48.42 -10.85
CA ALA A 45 -23.77 -48.56 -9.43
C ALA A 45 -22.96 -49.43 -8.42
N ALA A 46 -22.59 -48.80 -7.31
CA ALA A 46 -22.67 -49.39 -5.98
C ALA A 46 -23.05 -48.32 -4.95
N ALA A 47 -24.24 -48.48 -4.37
CA ALA A 47 -24.70 -47.76 -3.20
C ALA A 47 -24.03 -48.32 -1.94
N ALA A 48 -23.64 -47.44 -1.02
CA ALA A 48 -23.34 -47.80 0.36
C ALA A 48 -23.92 -46.72 1.29
N GLU A 49 -24.94 -47.11 2.06
CA GLU A 49 -25.48 -46.36 3.18
C GLU A 49 -24.50 -46.31 4.36
N LYS A 50 -24.37 -45.09 4.93
CA LYS A 50 -24.20 -44.66 6.33
C LYS A 50 -23.49 -45.57 7.38
N PRO A 51 -22.75 -44.93 8.31
CA PRO A 51 -23.42 -44.64 9.58
C PRO A 51 -23.34 -43.17 10.01
N ALA A 52 -24.38 -42.75 10.74
CA ALA A 52 -24.48 -41.46 11.40
C ALA A 52 -23.43 -41.32 12.51
N GLU A 53 -22.76 -40.17 12.56
CA GLU A 53 -22.05 -39.72 13.76
C GLU A 53 -23.06 -39.31 14.86
N PRO A 54 -22.71 -39.52 16.15
CA PRO A 54 -23.60 -39.28 17.27
C PRO A 54 -23.81 -37.78 17.52
N GLU A 55 -25.08 -37.41 17.75
CA GLU A 55 -25.47 -36.08 18.24
C GLU A 55 -24.70 -35.73 19.52
N ALA A 56 -23.93 -34.64 19.47
CA ALA A 56 -23.35 -34.03 20.65
C ALA A 56 -24.45 -33.31 21.44
N GLU A 57 -24.62 -33.79 22.67
CA GLU A 57 -25.57 -33.36 23.68
C GLU A 57 -25.41 -31.86 24.02
N LYS A 58 -26.54 -31.14 23.99
CA LYS A 58 -26.68 -29.74 24.40
C LYS A 58 -26.42 -29.62 25.91
N PRO A 59 -25.48 -28.78 26.41
CA PRO A 59 -25.35 -28.58 27.84
C PRO A 59 -26.54 -27.80 28.38
N LYS A 60 -27.19 -28.41 29.36
CA LYS A 60 -28.28 -27.87 30.18
C LYS A 60 -27.82 -26.62 30.93
N GLU A 61 -28.63 -25.59 30.83
CA GLU A 61 -28.64 -24.40 31.66
C GLU A 61 -29.04 -24.78 33.10
N GLN A 62 -28.23 -24.41 34.09
CA GLN A 62 -28.60 -24.41 35.52
C GLN A 62 -27.81 -23.31 36.28
N PRO A 63 -28.33 -22.82 37.42
CA PRO A 63 -28.57 -21.40 37.65
C PRO A 63 -27.42 -20.68 38.37
N ALA A 64 -27.30 -19.38 38.09
CA ALA A 64 -26.44 -18.46 38.83
C ALA A 64 -27.04 -18.16 40.22
N ALA A 65 -26.19 -18.28 41.24
CA ALA A 65 -26.47 -17.88 42.62
C ALA A 65 -26.17 -16.38 42.83
N GLU A 66 -27.08 -15.69 43.53
CA GLU A 66 -26.92 -14.38 44.18
C GLU A 66 -25.68 -14.34 45.11
N LYS A 67 -24.95 -13.24 45.36
CA LYS A 67 -25.26 -11.88 45.90
C LYS A 67 -23.89 -11.13 46.05
N PRO A 68 -23.76 -9.85 46.50
CA PRO A 68 -24.77 -8.85 46.85
C PRO A 68 -24.57 -7.44 46.24
N LYS A 69 -25.65 -6.66 46.38
CA LYS A 69 -25.81 -5.23 46.10
C LYS A 69 -24.88 -4.34 46.93
N GLN A 70 -24.42 -3.25 46.35
CA GLN A 70 -24.04 -2.03 47.07
C GLN A 70 -24.78 -0.82 46.50
N GLU A 71 -25.12 0.08 47.42
CA GLU A 71 -26.27 0.97 47.41
C GLU A 71 -26.08 2.24 46.56
N ALA A 72 -27.20 2.71 45.99
CA ALA A 72 -27.36 4.05 45.46
C ALA A 72 -28.27 4.87 46.39
N LYS A 73 -27.98 6.17 46.54
CA LYS A 73 -28.91 7.25 46.96
C LYS A 73 -28.17 8.61 46.94
N PRO A 74 -28.85 9.78 46.86
CA PRO A 74 -29.87 10.19 45.91
C PRO A 74 -29.64 11.63 45.38
N ASN A 75 -30.60 12.13 44.61
CA ASN A 75 -30.59 13.34 43.78
C ASN A 75 -31.25 14.59 44.45
N LYS A 76 -30.90 15.78 43.93
CA LYS A 76 -31.66 17.08 43.87
C LYS A 76 -31.79 17.96 45.14
N PRO A 77 -32.15 19.28 45.06
CA PRO A 77 -32.75 20.04 43.94
C PRO A 77 -32.16 21.45 43.63
N ALA A 78 -32.74 22.10 42.63
CA ALA A 78 -32.54 23.50 42.21
C ALA A 78 -33.45 24.49 42.96
N GLU A 79 -33.06 25.77 43.05
CA GLU A 79 -33.96 26.90 43.35
C GLU A 79 -33.51 28.20 42.63
N ASP A 80 -34.51 28.93 42.13
CA ASP A 80 -34.50 30.30 41.59
C ASP A 80 -34.34 31.37 42.67
N LYS A 81 -33.84 32.57 42.30
CA LYS A 81 -34.35 33.88 42.80
C LYS A 81 -33.83 35.09 42.01
N LYS A 82 -34.63 36.16 42.07
CA LYS A 82 -34.79 37.30 41.15
C LYS A 82 -34.63 38.64 41.91
N ALA A 83 -34.11 39.69 41.22
CA ALA A 83 -34.25 41.15 41.44
C ALA A 83 -33.57 41.80 42.69
N ALA A 84 -33.18 43.09 42.78
CA ALA A 84 -33.39 44.32 41.98
C ALA A 84 -32.37 45.46 42.34
N GLU A 85 -32.21 46.45 41.43
CA GLU A 85 -32.07 47.94 41.62
C GLU A 85 -30.84 48.56 42.34
N GLU A 86 -30.25 49.74 42.04
CA GLU A 86 -30.45 50.90 41.13
C GLU A 86 -29.20 51.84 41.29
N LYS A 87 -28.60 52.55 40.31
CA LYS A 87 -28.89 53.96 39.87
C LYS A 87 -27.89 54.49 38.80
N LYS A 88 -28.43 55.34 37.91
CA LYS A 88 -27.88 56.14 36.75
C LYS A 88 -27.00 57.37 37.20
N PRO A 89 -26.40 58.24 36.32
CA PRO A 89 -26.81 58.65 34.96
C PRO A 89 -25.70 58.78 33.87
N ALA A 90 -26.13 59.25 32.70
CA ALA A 90 -25.50 59.20 31.38
C ALA A 90 -24.51 60.33 31.06
N GLU A 91 -23.58 60.09 30.11
CA GLU A 91 -22.96 61.14 29.30
C GLU A 91 -22.45 60.60 27.94
N GLU A 92 -22.08 61.52 27.06
CA GLU A 92 -22.32 61.59 25.62
C GLU A 92 -21.43 60.73 24.68
N LYS A 93 -21.95 60.52 23.45
CA LYS A 93 -21.19 59.97 22.31
C LYS A 93 -20.08 60.93 21.86
N LYS A 94 -18.86 60.41 21.67
CA LYS A 94 -17.78 61.02 20.87
C LYS A 94 -17.23 59.98 19.86
N PRO A 95 -16.79 60.36 18.65
CA PRO A 95 -16.69 59.45 17.49
C PRO A 95 -15.51 58.47 17.54
N GLU A 96 -15.67 57.39 16.78
CA GLU A 96 -14.69 56.34 16.48
C GLU A 96 -13.27 56.86 16.22
N GLU A 97 -12.31 56.33 16.99
CA GLU A 97 -10.91 56.26 16.59
C GLU A 97 -10.62 54.81 16.20
N LYS A 98 -10.28 54.58 14.93
CA LYS A 98 -9.90 53.26 14.40
C LYS A 98 -8.67 52.76 15.16
N ALA A 99 -8.88 51.84 16.10
CA ALA A 99 -7.81 51.03 16.66
C ALA A 99 -7.19 50.21 15.52
N ALA A 100 -5.92 50.49 15.20
CA ALA A 100 -5.14 49.69 14.29
C ALA A 100 -5.16 48.23 14.74
N ALA A 101 -5.56 47.33 13.83
CA ALA A 101 -5.53 45.90 14.08
C ALA A 101 -4.11 45.49 14.47
N LYS A 102 -3.97 44.93 15.68
CA LYS A 102 -2.74 44.26 16.12
C LYS A 102 -2.39 43.21 15.05
N PRO A 103 -1.15 43.16 14.54
CA PRO A 103 -0.79 42.15 13.55
C PRO A 103 -1.08 40.78 14.16
N ALA A 104 -1.83 39.97 13.40
CA ALA A 104 -2.10 38.59 13.77
C ALA A 104 -0.77 37.93 14.12
N ASP A 105 -0.73 37.34 15.31
CA ASP A 105 0.42 36.61 15.82
C ASP A 105 0.70 35.45 14.87
N ALA A 106 1.56 35.69 13.88
CA ALA A 106 2.00 34.67 12.94
C ALA A 106 3.00 33.80 13.68
N SER A 107 2.46 32.89 14.51
CA SER A 107 3.26 31.81 15.08
C SER A 107 4.05 31.16 13.94
N PRO A 108 5.38 30.97 14.07
CA PRO A 108 6.17 30.40 12.99
C PRO A 108 5.58 29.05 12.62
N LYS A 109 5.28 28.87 11.32
CA LYS A 109 4.83 27.57 10.80
C LYS A 109 5.86 26.53 11.23
N SER A 110 5.43 25.52 11.97
CA SER A 110 6.29 24.41 12.38
C SER A 110 6.98 23.85 11.13
N ILE A 111 8.31 23.79 11.15
CA ILE A 111 9.07 23.20 10.04
C ILE A 111 8.75 21.71 10.02
N THR A 112 8.20 21.22 8.91
CA THR A 112 7.92 19.80 8.76
C THR A 112 9.23 19.01 8.80
N PRO A 113 9.35 17.98 9.66
CA PRO A 113 10.55 17.18 9.74
C PRO A 113 10.81 16.44 8.44
N ILE A 114 12.05 16.56 7.96
CA ILE A 114 12.56 15.85 6.78
C ILE A 114 13.42 14.63 7.17
N GLY A 115 13.39 14.26 8.46
CA GLY A 115 14.13 13.17 9.07
C GLY A 115 14.42 13.46 10.55
N TYR A 116 15.06 12.50 11.21
CA TYR A 116 15.29 12.49 12.65
C TYR A 116 16.73 12.06 12.97
N THR A 117 17.21 12.40 14.17
CA THR A 117 18.57 12.08 14.64
C THR A 117 18.57 11.15 15.86
N ASP A 118 17.40 10.88 16.43
CA ASP A 118 17.17 10.21 17.72
C ASP A 118 16.36 8.91 17.59
N THR A 119 16.23 8.38 16.38
CA THR A 119 15.55 7.11 16.09
C THR A 119 16.48 5.90 16.19
N GLN A 120 15.89 4.69 16.19
CA GLN A 120 16.65 3.44 16.27
C GLN A 120 17.58 3.26 15.06
N LEU A 121 18.74 2.64 15.27
CA LEU A 121 19.60 2.19 14.19
C LEU A 121 18.91 1.04 13.43
N LEU A 122 19.04 1.04 12.11
CA LEU A 122 18.55 -0.04 11.27
C LEU A 122 19.50 -1.25 11.35
N PRO A 123 18.97 -2.48 11.47
CA PRO A 123 19.79 -3.69 11.46
C PRO A 123 20.66 -3.76 10.20
N GLY A 124 21.96 -3.98 10.39
CA GLY A 124 22.91 -4.13 9.29
C GLY A 124 23.18 -2.86 8.47
N GLN A 125 22.73 -1.69 8.91
CA GLN A 125 22.89 -0.42 8.19
C GLN A 125 23.53 0.67 9.07
N PRO A 126 24.24 1.64 8.47
CA PRO A 126 24.79 2.78 9.22
C PRO A 126 23.76 3.87 9.50
N TRP A 127 22.50 3.67 9.10
CA TRP A 127 21.45 4.67 9.15
C TRP A 127 20.46 4.39 10.28
N ARG A 128 19.85 5.46 10.79
CA ARG A 128 18.65 5.34 11.61
C ARG A 128 17.39 5.22 10.75
N ILE A 129 16.30 4.75 11.36
CA ILE A 129 14.97 4.85 10.75
C ILE A 129 14.68 6.34 10.51
N HIS A 130 14.40 6.73 9.27
CA HIS A 130 14.10 8.12 8.90
C HIS A 130 15.25 9.09 9.19
N ASP A 131 16.49 8.63 9.11
CA ASP A 131 17.68 9.42 9.39
C ASP A 131 17.75 10.71 8.55
N LEU A 132 17.92 11.84 9.23
CA LEU A 132 18.01 13.18 8.64
C LEU A 132 19.16 13.32 7.64
N LEU A 133 20.26 12.60 7.87
CA LEU A 133 21.49 12.69 7.08
C LEU A 133 21.56 11.66 5.96
N ARG A 134 20.56 10.77 5.85
CA ARG A 134 20.52 9.74 4.81
C ARG A 134 20.42 10.38 3.42
N PRO A 135 21.31 10.03 2.48
CA PRO A 135 21.26 10.55 1.12
C PRO A 135 19.90 10.34 0.48
N ARG A 136 19.38 11.40 -0.13
CA ARG A 136 18.09 11.36 -0.80
C ARG A 136 18.24 10.80 -2.20
N PRO A 137 17.32 9.93 -2.65
CA PRO A 137 17.32 9.48 -4.02
C PRO A 137 17.12 10.64 -4.99
N ARG A 138 17.94 10.68 -6.04
CA ARG A 138 17.83 11.67 -7.11
C ARG A 138 16.54 11.46 -7.90
N ALA A 139 15.96 12.54 -8.41
CA ALA A 139 14.82 12.45 -9.31
C ALA A 139 15.24 11.90 -10.68
N VAL A 140 14.36 11.10 -11.29
CA VAL A 140 14.44 10.66 -12.68
C VAL A 140 13.07 10.84 -13.33
N THR A 141 13.08 11.18 -14.61
CA THR A 141 11.86 11.10 -15.43
C THR A 141 11.74 9.66 -15.93
N PRO A 142 10.68 8.92 -15.56
CA PRO A 142 10.45 7.59 -16.10
C PRO A 142 10.09 7.65 -17.59
N GLY A 143 10.17 6.51 -18.27
CA GLY A 143 9.62 6.37 -19.61
C GLY A 143 8.10 6.43 -19.62
N ALA A 144 7.49 6.41 -20.80
CA ALA A 144 6.06 6.15 -20.90
C ALA A 144 5.79 4.72 -20.41
N ASP A 145 4.93 4.57 -19.43
CA ASP A 145 4.56 3.27 -18.90
C ASP A 145 3.33 2.73 -19.65
N SER A 146 3.30 1.42 -19.90
CA SER A 146 2.10 0.76 -20.38
C SER A 146 1.33 0.28 -19.17
N LEU A 147 0.13 0.84 -18.93
CA LEU A 147 -0.78 0.36 -17.90
C LEU A 147 -1.04 -1.14 -18.14
N ALA A 148 -0.57 -1.99 -17.24
CA ALA A 148 -0.56 -3.43 -17.45
C ALA A 148 -1.95 -4.00 -17.17
N ALA A 149 -2.61 -4.51 -18.22
CA ALA A 149 -3.82 -5.31 -18.04
C ALA A 149 -3.49 -6.57 -17.22
N PRO A 150 -4.41 -7.04 -16.36
CA PRO A 150 -4.20 -8.28 -15.62
C PRO A 150 -3.98 -9.46 -16.58
N PRO A 151 -2.99 -10.34 -16.34
CA PRO A 151 -2.88 -11.59 -17.06
C PRO A 151 -4.07 -12.51 -16.72
N SER A 152 -4.34 -13.51 -17.57
CA SER A 152 -5.51 -14.38 -17.43
C SER A 152 -5.55 -15.22 -16.15
N ASP A 153 -4.40 -15.39 -15.49
CA ASP A 153 -4.25 -16.13 -14.23
C ASP A 153 -4.14 -15.22 -12.99
N ALA A 154 -4.26 -13.89 -13.16
CA ALA A 154 -4.28 -12.96 -12.04
C ALA A 154 -5.64 -12.93 -11.34
N ILE A 155 -5.59 -12.80 -10.02
CA ILE A 155 -6.71 -12.43 -9.19
C ILE A 155 -6.86 -10.91 -9.29
N VAL A 156 -7.98 -10.46 -9.83
CA VAL A 156 -8.29 -9.03 -9.95
C VAL A 156 -8.90 -8.55 -8.64
N LEU A 157 -8.13 -7.77 -7.88
CA LEU A 157 -8.60 -7.19 -6.63
C LEU A 157 -9.49 -5.97 -6.89
N PHE A 158 -9.19 -5.18 -7.92
CA PHE A 158 -10.02 -4.03 -8.31
C PHE A 158 -9.87 -3.68 -9.78
N ASP A 159 -10.98 -3.73 -10.51
CA ASP A 159 -11.08 -3.44 -11.95
C ASP A 159 -11.74 -2.10 -12.28
N GLY A 160 -12.15 -1.34 -11.26
CA GLY A 160 -12.86 -0.06 -11.42
C GLY A 160 -14.36 -0.11 -11.15
N THR A 161 -14.94 -1.28 -10.88
CA THR A 161 -16.39 -1.45 -10.75
C THR A 161 -16.90 -1.28 -9.31
N ASP A 162 -16.39 -2.05 -8.36
CA ASP A 162 -16.84 -2.04 -6.96
C ASP A 162 -15.75 -2.45 -5.96
N LEU A 163 -16.10 -2.50 -4.68
CA LEU A 163 -15.21 -2.88 -3.57
C LEU A 163 -15.54 -4.26 -3.00
N SER A 164 -16.13 -5.17 -3.78
CA SER A 164 -16.56 -6.51 -3.33
C SER A 164 -15.43 -7.35 -2.76
N ASN A 165 -14.20 -7.18 -3.28
CA ASN A 165 -13.00 -7.86 -2.79
C ASN A 165 -12.32 -7.15 -1.61
N TRP A 166 -12.95 -6.13 -1.03
CA TRP A 166 -12.33 -5.27 -0.02
C TRP A 166 -13.21 -5.09 1.22
N GLY A 167 -12.56 -4.94 2.37
CA GLY A 167 -13.18 -4.56 3.63
C GLY A 167 -12.26 -3.67 4.45
N HIS A 168 -12.82 -2.89 5.37
CA HIS A 168 -12.02 -2.14 6.33
C HIS A 168 -11.65 -3.00 7.53
N GLN A 169 -10.38 -2.99 7.92
CA GLN A 169 -9.95 -3.63 9.16
C GLN A 169 -10.76 -3.07 10.34
N ASP A 170 -11.42 -3.94 11.10
CA ASP A 170 -12.09 -3.54 12.32
C ASP A 170 -11.02 -3.10 13.35
N SER A 171 -11.17 -1.88 13.87
CA SER A 171 -10.23 -1.28 14.81
C SER A 171 -10.27 -1.89 16.21
N LYS A 172 -11.33 -2.63 16.54
CA LYS A 172 -11.58 -3.26 17.84
C LYS A 172 -11.26 -4.75 17.83
N VAL A 173 -11.42 -5.41 16.67
CA VAL A 173 -11.22 -6.86 16.54
C VAL A 173 -10.26 -7.17 15.39
N PRO A 174 -9.00 -7.55 15.70
CA PRO A 174 -8.06 -8.00 14.68
C PRO A 174 -8.62 -9.16 13.84
N GLY A 175 -8.43 -9.11 12.53
CA GLY A 175 -8.91 -10.14 11.59
C GLY A 175 -10.39 -10.07 11.23
N GLN A 176 -11.18 -9.14 11.77
CA GLN A 176 -12.54 -8.85 11.28
C GLN A 176 -12.55 -7.67 10.31
N TYR A 177 -13.45 -7.75 9.34
CA TYR A 177 -13.67 -6.71 8.35
C TYR A 177 -15.05 -6.07 8.50
N THR A 178 -15.08 -4.75 8.36
CA THR A 178 -16.32 -3.97 8.18
C THR A 178 -16.48 -3.62 6.69
N PRO A 179 -17.69 -3.30 6.22
CA PRO A 179 -17.91 -2.95 4.82
C PRO A 179 -16.97 -1.83 4.36
N ALA A 180 -16.44 -1.93 3.13
CA ALA A 180 -15.60 -0.89 2.53
C ALA A 180 -16.36 0.44 2.42
N ARG A 181 -15.69 1.55 2.75
CA ARG A 181 -16.29 2.91 2.81
C ARG A 181 -15.58 3.92 1.93
N TRP A 182 -14.58 3.48 1.18
CA TRP A 182 -13.95 4.28 0.13
C TRP A 182 -14.93 4.52 -1.02
N THR A 183 -14.70 5.58 -1.78
CA THR A 183 -15.61 5.95 -2.87
C THR A 183 -15.13 5.33 -4.17
N VAL A 184 -16.00 4.67 -4.92
CA VAL A 184 -15.71 4.25 -6.30
C VAL A 184 -16.36 5.24 -7.27
N LYS A 185 -15.57 5.78 -8.20
CA LYS A 185 -16.04 6.66 -9.28
C LYS A 185 -15.02 6.66 -10.43
N ASP A 186 -15.51 6.84 -11.65
CA ASP A 186 -14.68 6.99 -12.85
C ASP A 186 -13.59 5.90 -13.00
N GLY A 187 -13.89 4.66 -12.61
CA GLY A 187 -12.96 3.52 -12.68
C GLY A 187 -11.86 3.49 -11.62
N TYR A 188 -11.92 4.35 -10.59
CA TYR A 188 -10.98 4.32 -9.46
C TYR A 188 -11.70 4.28 -8.11
N MET A 189 -11.01 3.72 -7.11
CA MET A 189 -11.37 3.90 -5.70
C MET A 189 -10.60 5.10 -5.12
N GLU A 190 -11.22 5.86 -4.22
CA GLU A 190 -10.62 7.03 -3.56
C GLU A 190 -10.67 6.87 -2.05
N SER A 191 -9.51 7.06 -1.41
CA SER A 191 -9.36 6.97 0.03
C SER A 191 -10.23 7.98 0.76
N LYS A 192 -10.93 7.49 1.79
CA LYS A 192 -11.79 8.31 2.65
C LYS A 192 -11.16 8.43 4.03
N ARG A 193 -10.83 9.67 4.41
CA ARG A 193 -10.25 10.00 5.72
C ARG A 193 -11.07 9.43 6.88
N GLY A 194 -10.37 8.83 7.83
CA GLY A 194 -10.94 8.31 9.08
C GLY A 194 -11.66 6.96 8.92
N THR A 195 -11.44 6.27 7.80
CA THR A 195 -12.02 4.94 7.56
C THR A 195 -11.08 3.79 7.91
N GLY A 196 -9.78 4.08 8.10
CA GLY A 196 -8.77 3.08 8.42
C GLY A 196 -8.28 2.32 7.18
N TYR A 197 -7.46 1.29 7.40
CA TYR A 197 -6.92 0.47 6.31
C TYR A 197 -8.05 -0.18 5.51
N LEU A 198 -7.93 -0.15 4.18
CA LEU A 198 -8.74 -0.95 3.27
C LEU A 198 -7.94 -2.23 2.95
N CYS A 199 -8.52 -3.39 3.19
CA CYS A 199 -7.83 -4.69 3.12
C CYS A 199 -8.50 -5.56 2.04
N SER A 200 -7.71 -6.28 1.26
CA SER A 200 -8.25 -7.37 0.44
C SER A 200 -8.86 -8.44 1.34
N LEU A 201 -10.01 -8.97 0.93
CA LEU A 201 -10.66 -10.09 1.63
C LEU A 201 -9.92 -11.41 1.40
N ASP A 202 -9.34 -11.57 0.21
CA ASP A 202 -8.44 -12.67 -0.08
C ASP A 202 -7.07 -12.44 0.56
N ASN A 203 -6.53 -13.52 1.12
CA ASN A 203 -5.17 -13.57 1.62
C ASN A 203 -4.23 -14.01 0.50
N VAL A 204 -3.13 -13.29 0.34
CA VAL A 204 -2.13 -13.54 -0.70
C VAL A 204 -0.78 -13.82 -0.03
N GLY A 205 -0.10 -14.88 -0.47
CA GLY A 205 1.26 -15.22 -0.06
C GLY A 205 2.31 -14.49 -0.90
N SER A 206 3.37 -15.20 -1.28
CA SER A 206 4.29 -14.75 -2.33
C SER A 206 3.52 -14.46 -3.62
N CYS A 207 3.76 -13.30 -4.23
CA CYS A 207 3.00 -12.84 -5.39
C CYS A 207 3.77 -11.84 -6.24
N GLN A 208 3.33 -11.72 -7.49
CA GLN A 208 3.46 -10.52 -8.29
C GLN A 208 2.20 -9.66 -8.07
N LEU A 209 2.37 -8.38 -7.74
CA LEU A 209 1.31 -7.38 -7.58
C LEU A 209 1.51 -6.28 -8.62
N HIS A 210 0.43 -5.89 -9.30
CA HIS A 210 0.33 -4.62 -10.00
C HIS A 210 -0.70 -3.74 -9.32
N ILE A 211 -0.40 -2.45 -9.21
CA ILE A 211 -1.29 -1.46 -8.62
C ILE A 211 -0.98 -0.07 -9.16
N GLU A 212 -2.01 0.61 -9.64
CA GLU A 212 -1.92 2.01 -10.02
C GLU A 212 -2.47 2.91 -8.92
N TRP A 213 -1.77 4.02 -8.66
CA TRP A 213 -2.17 5.01 -7.67
C TRP A 213 -1.95 6.43 -8.18
N ALA A 214 -2.74 7.37 -7.68
CA ALA A 214 -2.57 8.78 -7.99
C ALA A 214 -2.75 9.62 -6.72
N SER A 215 -1.75 10.45 -6.42
CA SER A 215 -1.88 11.47 -5.40
C SER A 215 -2.95 12.52 -5.79
N PRO A 216 -3.49 13.29 -4.84
CA PRO A 216 -4.49 14.30 -5.15
C PRO A 216 -3.93 15.38 -6.09
N LYS A 217 -4.68 15.75 -7.12
CA LYS A 217 -4.31 16.86 -8.03
C LYS A 217 -4.13 18.19 -7.29
N LYS A 218 -4.97 18.43 -6.27
CA LYS A 218 -4.82 19.57 -5.37
C LYS A 218 -3.75 19.24 -4.33
N VAL A 219 -2.59 19.87 -4.46
CA VAL A 219 -1.49 19.74 -3.50
C VAL A 219 -1.87 20.41 -2.17
N VAL A 220 -1.84 19.63 -1.09
CA VAL A 220 -2.05 20.09 0.29
C VAL A 220 -1.05 19.38 1.21
N GLY A 221 -0.44 20.15 2.11
CA GLY A 221 0.58 19.66 3.03
C GLY A 221 1.95 19.52 2.38
N ASP A 222 2.88 18.98 3.15
CA ASP A 222 4.27 18.75 2.75
C ASP A 222 4.86 17.59 3.57
N GLY A 223 6.03 17.09 3.16
CA GLY A 223 6.64 15.89 3.74
C GLY A 223 5.67 14.70 3.71
N GLN A 224 5.53 14.02 4.85
CA GLN A 224 4.58 12.92 5.04
C GLN A 224 3.11 13.33 5.11
N GLY A 225 2.79 14.63 5.11
CA GLY A 225 1.41 15.11 5.12
C GLY A 225 0.81 15.28 3.72
N ARG A 226 1.60 15.07 2.66
CA ARG A 226 1.24 15.38 1.28
C ARG A 226 1.01 14.11 0.46
N GLY A 227 -0.26 13.78 0.23
CA GLY A 227 -0.65 12.65 -0.62
C GLY A 227 -0.15 11.30 -0.09
N ASN A 228 -0.11 11.12 1.23
CA ASN A 228 0.40 9.93 1.89
C ASN A 228 -0.65 8.81 1.93
N SER A 229 -0.17 7.60 1.69
CA SER A 229 -0.84 6.33 1.90
C SER A 229 0.25 5.25 1.93
N GLY A 230 -0.06 3.99 1.69
CA GLY A 230 0.91 2.91 1.67
C GLY A 230 0.26 1.62 1.21
N ILE A 231 1.05 0.75 0.60
CA ILE A 231 0.63 -0.57 0.15
C ILE A 231 1.37 -1.59 1.01
N LYS A 232 0.64 -2.24 1.92
CA LYS A 232 1.21 -3.29 2.78
C LYS A 232 0.92 -4.65 2.20
N LEU A 233 1.99 -5.31 1.76
CA LEU A 233 1.98 -6.72 1.40
C LEU A 233 1.92 -7.52 2.69
N TRP A 234 1.07 -8.55 2.70
CA TRP A 234 0.87 -9.40 3.87
C TRP A 234 0.45 -8.59 5.14
N GLY A 235 -0.13 -7.41 4.97
CA GLY A 235 -0.46 -6.47 6.04
C GLY A 235 0.72 -5.89 6.82
N ALA A 236 1.97 -6.23 6.47
CA ALA A 236 3.14 -5.95 7.31
C ALA A 236 4.28 -5.19 6.59
N PHE A 237 4.43 -5.39 5.28
CA PHE A 237 5.57 -4.85 4.52
C PHE A 237 5.11 -3.76 3.56
N GLU A 238 5.39 -2.52 3.90
CA GLU A 238 4.88 -1.32 3.25
C GLU A 238 5.82 -0.85 2.14
N VAL A 239 5.31 -0.86 0.91
CA VAL A 239 5.83 -0.04 -0.19
C VAL A 239 5.12 1.31 -0.10
N GLN A 240 5.91 2.36 0.14
CA GLN A 240 5.38 3.66 0.48
C GLN A 240 4.68 4.34 -0.70
N VAL A 241 3.52 4.95 -0.44
CA VAL A 241 2.79 5.79 -1.40
C VAL A 241 2.82 7.22 -0.91
N LEU A 242 3.42 8.12 -1.68
CA LEU A 242 3.53 9.53 -1.29
C LEU A 242 3.62 10.41 -2.52
N ASP A 243 3.03 11.61 -2.49
CA ASP A 243 3.39 12.64 -3.46
C ASP A 243 4.81 13.11 -3.20
N SER A 244 5.78 12.49 -3.90
CA SER A 244 7.21 12.79 -3.79
C SER A 244 7.70 13.69 -4.93
N TYR A 245 6.78 14.27 -5.74
CA TYR A 245 7.11 15.19 -6.81
C TYR A 245 7.35 16.59 -6.23
N ASN A 246 8.62 17.02 -6.22
CA ASN A 246 9.06 18.26 -5.59
C ASN A 246 8.56 18.39 -4.13
N ASN A 247 8.59 17.28 -3.40
CA ASN A 247 8.21 17.21 -1.98
C ASN A 247 9.35 16.57 -1.19
N ARG A 248 9.83 17.27 -0.15
CA ARG A 248 10.94 16.79 0.67
C ARG A 248 10.43 16.08 1.91
N THR A 249 10.96 14.89 2.16
CA THR A 249 10.74 14.06 3.35
C THR A 249 12.01 13.25 3.63
N TYR A 250 12.01 12.45 4.70
CA TYR A 250 13.05 11.46 4.96
C TYR A 250 13.16 10.41 3.85
N ALA A 251 14.39 9.99 3.54
CA ALA A 251 14.71 9.23 2.33
C ALA A 251 13.99 7.86 2.25
N ASP A 252 13.83 7.18 3.37
CA ASP A 252 13.19 5.86 3.50
C ASP A 252 11.68 5.93 3.78
N GLY A 253 11.04 7.07 3.48
CA GLY A 253 9.58 7.21 3.51
C GLY A 253 9.01 8.07 2.41
N GLN A 254 9.77 8.28 1.33
CA GLN A 254 9.21 8.79 0.08
C GLN A 254 8.60 7.65 -0.75
N ALA A 255 7.92 7.99 -1.85
CA ALA A 255 7.32 7.02 -2.77
C ALA A 255 8.32 5.94 -3.18
N GLY A 256 7.89 4.68 -3.09
CA GLY A 256 8.65 3.51 -3.51
C GLY A 256 9.67 3.06 -2.49
N ALA A 257 9.79 3.72 -1.34
CA ALA A 257 10.59 3.22 -0.23
C ALA A 257 9.98 1.93 0.35
N VAL A 258 10.84 1.02 0.81
CA VAL A 258 10.43 0.04 1.81
C VAL A 258 10.39 0.81 3.13
N TYR A 259 9.19 1.13 3.61
CA TYR A 259 8.98 2.16 4.61
C TYR A 259 9.81 1.93 5.88
N GLY A 260 10.62 2.94 6.22
CA GLY A 260 11.48 2.94 7.40
C GLY A 260 12.71 2.04 7.30
N GLN A 261 12.92 1.31 6.20
CA GLN A 261 14.08 0.42 6.04
C GLN A 261 15.00 0.88 4.92
N TYR A 262 14.47 1.08 3.70
CA TYR A 262 15.28 1.36 2.52
C TYR A 262 14.67 2.45 1.63
N PRO A 263 15.42 3.52 1.30
CA PRO A 263 15.02 4.46 0.26
C PRO A 263 15.02 3.74 -1.09
N PRO A 264 14.16 4.15 -2.05
CA PRO A 264 14.26 3.65 -3.41
C PRO A 264 15.59 4.08 -4.05
N ALA A 265 16.06 3.35 -5.07
CA ALA A 265 17.28 3.72 -5.79
C ALA A 265 17.22 5.14 -6.41
N VAL A 266 16.04 5.54 -6.88
CA VAL A 266 15.74 6.86 -7.47
C VAL A 266 14.32 7.28 -7.12
N ASN A 267 14.00 8.55 -7.28
CA ASN A 267 12.63 9.05 -7.23
C ASN A 267 12.06 9.14 -8.66
N ALA A 268 11.15 8.24 -9.02
CA ALA A 268 10.50 8.16 -10.35
C ALA A 268 9.07 8.74 -10.35
N THR A 269 8.71 9.55 -9.36
CA THR A 269 7.35 10.05 -9.15
C THR A 269 6.96 11.07 -10.22
N LEU A 270 5.81 10.85 -10.87
CA LEU A 270 5.16 11.81 -11.76
C LEU A 270 4.42 12.94 -11.01
N PRO A 271 4.05 14.06 -11.65
CA PRO A 271 3.31 15.15 -11.03
C PRO A 271 2.00 14.75 -10.32
N PRO A 272 1.50 15.55 -9.36
CA PRO A 272 0.27 15.25 -8.63
C PRO A 272 -0.96 15.10 -9.53
N GLY A 273 -1.76 14.07 -9.26
CA GLY A 273 -2.94 13.74 -10.06
C GLY A 273 -2.68 12.83 -11.25
N GLU A 274 -1.42 12.67 -11.69
CA GLU A 274 -1.04 11.65 -12.67
C GLU A 274 -1.01 10.26 -12.02
N TRP A 275 -1.31 9.25 -12.84
CA TRP A 275 -1.27 7.86 -12.42
C TRP A 275 0.17 7.36 -12.38
N GLN A 276 0.47 6.67 -11.30
CA GLN A 276 1.74 6.01 -11.03
C GLN A 276 1.46 4.51 -11.05
N ALA A 277 2.38 3.71 -11.56
CA ALA A 277 2.28 2.26 -11.48
C ALA A 277 3.36 1.71 -10.54
N TYR A 278 2.97 0.79 -9.67
CA TYR A 278 3.89 -0.13 -9.01
C TYR A 278 3.68 -1.54 -9.53
N ASP A 279 4.78 -2.17 -9.91
CA ASP A 279 4.88 -3.61 -10.08
C ASP A 279 5.81 -4.14 -8.99
N VAL A 280 5.29 -5.07 -8.20
CA VAL A 280 5.99 -5.60 -7.03
C VAL A 280 6.05 -7.11 -7.10
N ILE A 281 7.25 -7.67 -6.96
CA ILE A 281 7.44 -9.09 -6.70
C ILE A 281 7.75 -9.22 -5.22
N TYR A 282 6.90 -9.93 -4.50
CA TYR A 282 7.01 -10.17 -3.07
C TYR A 282 7.19 -11.65 -2.80
N GLU A 283 8.22 -11.98 -2.04
CA GLU A 283 8.42 -13.30 -1.47
C GLU A 283 8.24 -13.21 0.04
N MET A 284 7.31 -13.98 0.56
CA MET A 284 7.02 -13.99 2.00
C MET A 284 8.16 -14.66 2.79
N PRO A 285 8.33 -14.31 4.08
CA PRO A 285 9.28 -15.01 4.91
C PRO A 285 8.79 -16.43 5.21
N GLU A 286 9.73 -17.34 5.39
CA GLU A 286 9.48 -18.75 5.67
C GLU A 286 10.06 -19.11 7.04
N PHE A 287 9.41 -20.06 7.72
CA PHE A 287 9.77 -20.53 9.04
C PHE A 287 9.77 -22.06 9.07
N ASP A 288 10.60 -22.65 9.92
CA ASP A 288 10.52 -24.08 10.22
C ASP A 288 9.38 -24.40 11.21
N ASP A 289 9.18 -25.68 11.49
CA ASP A 289 8.15 -26.19 12.40
C ASP A 289 8.33 -25.69 13.84
N GLU A 290 9.54 -25.24 14.22
CA GLU A 290 9.86 -24.64 15.52
C GLU A 290 9.58 -23.13 15.54
N GLY A 291 9.14 -22.56 14.41
CA GLY A 291 8.83 -21.14 14.25
C GLY A 291 10.08 -20.26 14.10
N LYS A 292 11.24 -20.83 13.78
CA LYS A 292 12.46 -20.08 13.49
C LYS A 292 12.50 -19.70 12.01
N LEU A 293 12.89 -18.45 11.75
CA LEU A 293 13.03 -17.91 10.40
C LEU A 293 14.07 -18.70 9.61
N THR A 294 13.66 -19.26 8.47
CA THR A 294 14.53 -19.98 7.53
C THR A 294 14.84 -19.15 6.28
N LYS A 295 13.92 -18.27 5.88
CA LYS A 295 14.09 -17.33 4.77
C LYS A 295 13.43 -15.99 5.10
N PRO A 296 14.13 -14.83 4.99
CA PRO A 296 13.51 -13.52 5.18
C PRO A 296 12.59 -13.16 4.00
N ALA A 297 11.78 -12.12 4.18
CA ALA A 297 10.97 -11.60 3.09
C ALA A 297 11.86 -10.86 2.07
N TYR A 298 11.53 -10.99 0.79
CA TYR A 298 12.21 -10.27 -0.29
C TYR A 298 11.23 -9.47 -1.13
N LEU A 299 11.72 -8.36 -1.67
CA LEU A 299 10.89 -7.44 -2.44
C LEU A 299 11.65 -6.85 -3.63
N THR A 300 11.06 -6.94 -4.82
CA THR A 300 11.47 -6.19 -6.03
C THR A 300 10.38 -5.19 -6.36
N VAL A 301 10.72 -3.91 -6.54
CA VAL A 301 9.75 -2.84 -6.89
C VAL A 301 10.18 -2.18 -8.18
N PHE A 302 9.24 -2.03 -9.10
CA PHE A 302 9.29 -1.06 -10.17
C PHE A 302 8.30 0.07 -9.89
N HIS A 303 8.70 1.30 -10.21
CA HIS A 303 7.84 2.48 -10.17
C HIS A 303 7.88 3.16 -11.53
N ASN A 304 6.75 3.16 -12.23
CA ASN A 304 6.65 3.67 -13.61
C ASN A 304 7.71 3.00 -14.52
N GLY A 305 7.81 1.67 -14.45
CA GLY A 305 8.82 0.86 -15.14
C GLY A 305 10.27 1.00 -14.64
N VAL A 306 10.56 1.89 -13.68
CA VAL A 306 11.93 2.08 -13.15
C VAL A 306 12.17 1.17 -11.94
N LEU A 307 13.19 0.31 -12.01
CA LEU A 307 13.59 -0.58 -10.91
C LEU A 307 14.10 0.24 -9.70
N LEU A 308 13.38 0.15 -8.57
CA LEU A 308 13.70 0.87 -7.34
C LEU A 308 14.37 -0.02 -6.30
N HIS A 309 13.92 -1.27 -6.20
CA HIS A 309 14.46 -2.31 -5.34
C HIS A 309 14.60 -3.60 -6.14
N HIS A 310 15.73 -4.27 -6.05
CA HIS A 310 15.99 -5.54 -6.74
C HIS A 310 16.25 -6.62 -5.69
N HIS A 311 15.30 -7.55 -5.54
CA HIS A 311 15.34 -8.67 -4.60
C HIS A 311 15.89 -8.25 -3.23
N ARG A 312 15.28 -7.21 -2.65
CA ARG A 312 15.73 -6.58 -1.41
C ARG A 312 15.27 -7.41 -0.22
N GLU A 313 16.23 -7.91 0.55
CA GLU A 313 15.98 -8.55 1.84
C GLU A 313 15.41 -7.53 2.85
N LEU A 314 14.27 -7.88 3.46
CA LEU A 314 13.61 -7.08 4.48
C LEU A 314 14.07 -7.48 5.88
N THR A 315 14.09 -6.53 6.82
CA THR A 315 14.56 -6.79 8.20
C THR A 315 13.45 -7.21 9.16
N GLY A 316 12.22 -7.39 8.66
CA GLY A 316 11.00 -7.63 9.43
C GLY A 316 9.86 -6.69 9.00
N PRO A 317 8.69 -6.74 9.67
CA PRO A 317 7.58 -5.84 9.40
C PRO A 317 8.00 -4.37 9.39
N THR A 318 7.48 -3.61 8.45
CA THR A 318 7.79 -2.17 8.29
C THR A 318 7.03 -1.31 9.30
N GLY A 319 7.62 -0.18 9.67
CA GLY A 319 7.02 0.76 10.61
C GLY A 319 8.02 1.81 11.09
N ARG A 320 7.60 2.58 12.10
CA ARG A 320 8.44 3.61 12.74
C ARG A 320 9.43 3.06 13.78
N ALA A 321 9.47 1.74 13.94
CA ALA A 321 10.37 1.03 14.84
C ALA A 321 10.77 -0.30 14.20
N ASN A 322 11.95 -0.80 14.56
CA ASN A 322 12.38 -2.13 14.14
C ASN A 322 11.43 -3.18 14.72
N SER A 323 10.96 -4.07 13.85
CA SER A 323 10.06 -5.17 14.22
C SER A 323 10.71 -6.48 13.86
N LYS A 324 10.53 -7.51 14.70
CA LYS A 324 11.04 -8.85 14.43
C LYS A 324 10.01 -9.65 13.62
N TYR A 325 10.52 -10.58 12.83
CA TYR A 325 9.70 -11.63 12.25
C TYR A 325 9.03 -12.49 13.33
N SER A 326 7.83 -12.96 13.04
CA SER A 326 7.08 -13.93 13.83
C SER A 326 6.42 -14.93 12.88
N SER A 327 6.38 -16.22 13.26
CA SER A 327 5.69 -17.25 12.49
C SER A 327 4.22 -16.87 12.26
N HIS A 328 3.69 -17.28 11.11
CA HIS A 328 2.42 -16.78 10.62
C HIS A 328 1.74 -17.69 9.59
N PRO A 329 0.44 -17.48 9.29
CA PRO A 329 -0.26 -18.18 8.22
C PRO A 329 0.37 -17.94 6.83
N PRO A 330 0.13 -18.82 5.83
CA PRO A 330 0.78 -18.78 4.51
C PRO A 330 0.30 -17.64 3.57
N GLY A 331 -0.26 -16.56 4.12
CA GLY A 331 -0.74 -15.42 3.36
C GLY A 331 -1.37 -14.36 4.26
N GLY A 332 -1.68 -13.21 3.67
CA GLY A 332 -2.28 -12.07 4.36
C GLY A 332 -2.82 -11.05 3.37
N SER A 333 -3.63 -10.11 3.85
CA SER A 333 -4.23 -9.11 2.98
C SER A 333 -3.21 -8.16 2.34
N ILE A 334 -3.53 -7.71 1.14
CA ILE A 334 -3.01 -6.45 0.62
C ILE A 334 -3.77 -5.33 1.33
N MET A 335 -3.07 -4.45 2.04
CA MET A 335 -3.70 -3.32 2.74
C MET A 335 -3.29 -1.98 2.14
N LEU A 336 -4.28 -1.12 1.91
CA LEU A 336 -4.13 0.26 1.48
C LEU A 336 -4.37 1.19 2.67
N GLN A 337 -3.41 2.07 2.95
CA GLN A 337 -3.45 2.94 4.13
C GLN A 337 -4.38 4.13 3.94
N ASP A 338 -5.26 4.38 4.91
CA ASP A 338 -5.87 5.70 5.09
C ASP A 338 -4.96 6.55 5.99
N HIS A 339 -4.20 7.46 5.37
CA HIS A 339 -3.42 8.49 6.06
C HIS A 339 -4.11 9.87 6.04
N GLY A 340 -5.41 9.90 5.74
CA GLY A 340 -6.21 11.13 5.67
C GLY A 340 -5.99 11.98 4.43
N ASN A 341 -5.24 11.50 3.43
CA ASN A 341 -5.12 12.09 2.11
C ASN A 341 -5.99 11.30 1.10
N PRO A 342 -6.71 11.97 0.17
CA PRO A 342 -7.58 11.30 -0.80
C PRO A 342 -6.79 10.73 -1.99
N VAL A 343 -5.90 9.79 -1.71
CA VAL A 343 -5.16 9.01 -2.73
C VAL A 343 -6.15 8.13 -3.47
N ARG A 344 -5.97 8.00 -4.79
CA ARG A 344 -6.82 7.18 -5.66
C ARG A 344 -6.07 5.95 -6.11
N TYR A 345 -6.79 4.85 -6.34
CA TYR A 345 -6.24 3.58 -6.82
C TYR A 345 -7.09 3.00 -7.95
N ARG A 346 -6.44 2.31 -8.88
CA ARG A 346 -7.11 1.53 -9.94
C ARG A 346 -6.23 0.37 -10.38
N ASN A 347 -6.77 -0.51 -11.21
CA ASN A 347 -6.04 -1.61 -11.84
C ASN A 347 -5.18 -2.39 -10.84
N ILE A 348 -5.85 -3.05 -9.89
CA ILE A 348 -5.18 -3.78 -8.82
C ILE A 348 -5.37 -5.26 -9.07
N TRP A 349 -4.28 -5.98 -9.29
CA TRP A 349 -4.32 -7.41 -9.49
C TRP A 349 -3.07 -8.08 -8.91
N VAL A 350 -3.23 -9.32 -8.48
CA VAL A 350 -2.16 -10.14 -7.94
C VAL A 350 -2.09 -11.47 -8.66
N ARG A 351 -0.89 -12.00 -8.81
CA ARG A 351 -0.63 -13.33 -9.34
C ARG A 351 0.23 -14.09 -8.33
N PRO A 352 -0.31 -15.14 -7.67
CA PRO A 352 0.48 -15.98 -6.78
C PRO A 352 1.74 -16.56 -7.47
N LEU A 353 2.82 -16.74 -6.71
CA LEU A 353 4.10 -17.29 -7.19
C LEU A 353 4.34 -18.72 -6.76
#